data_AF-A0A392U875-F1
#
_entry.id   AF-A0A392U875-F1
#
_cell.length_a   1.000
_cell.length_b   1.000
_cell.length_c   1.000
_cell.angle_alpha   90.00
_cell.angle_beta   90.00
_cell.angle_gamma   90.00
#
_symmetry.space_group_name_H-M   'P 1'
#
loop_
_entity.id
_entity.type
_entity.pdbx_description
1 polymer ?
#
loop_
_entity_poly.entity_id
_entity_poly.type
_entity_poly.pdbx_seq_one_letter_code
_entity_poly.pdbx_strand_id
1 'polypeptide(L)'
;PGVPAGQFVLPPALSHGQLFDERTKIKISPADEAILSDMGPEPIRREITSHSSAIFKLLEVVTFLNGRECKYLEERDNARRE
;
A
#
# COMPACT_ATOMS: atom_id res chain seq x y z
N PRO A 1 7.08 7.57 -20.13
CA PRO A 1 6.28 8.63 -19.46
C PRO A 1 5.15 8.00 -18.63
N GLY A 2 5.23 8.09 -17.30
CA GLY A 2 4.23 7.52 -16.39
C GLY A 2 2.98 8.41 -16.28
N VAL A 3 1.80 7.79 -16.23
CA VAL A 3 0.49 8.45 -16.06
C VAL A 3 0.20 8.69 -14.57
N PRO A 4 -0.55 9.73 -14.18
CA PRO A 4 -0.92 9.97 -12.78
C PRO A 4 -1.89 8.88 -12.30
N ALA A 5 -1.51 8.13 -11.26
CA ALA A 5 -2.42 7.20 -10.60
C ALA A 5 -3.39 7.99 -9.72
N GLY A 6 -4.61 8.21 -10.23
CA GLY A 6 -5.67 8.98 -9.55
C GLY A 6 -6.17 8.37 -8.24
N GLN A 7 -5.77 7.13 -7.89
CA GLN A 7 -6.04 6.55 -6.58
C GLN A 7 -5.04 5.43 -6.29
N PHE A 8 -4.25 5.61 -5.23
CA PHE A 8 -3.52 4.52 -4.62
C PHE A 8 -4.53 3.67 -3.82
N VAL A 9 -4.91 2.51 -4.36
CA VAL A 9 -5.80 1.58 -3.66
C VAL A 9 -4.94 0.72 -2.74
N LEU A 10 -5.15 0.88 -1.43
CA LEU A 10 -4.51 0.03 -0.43
C LEU A 10 -4.93 -1.42 -0.66
N PRO A 11 -4.00 -2.38 -0.54
CA PRO A 11 -4.30 -3.80 -0.61
C PRO A 11 -5.41 -4.15 0.37
N PRO A 12 -6.33 -5.07 0.01
CA PRO A 12 -7.40 -5.51 0.90
C PRO A 12 -6.91 -5.87 2.31
N ALA A 13 -5.74 -6.50 2.46
CA ALA A 13 -5.17 -6.84 3.77
C ALA A 13 -4.81 -5.63 4.67
N LEU A 14 -4.62 -4.44 4.10
CA LEU A 14 -4.46 -3.17 4.85
C LEU A 14 -5.79 -2.41 5.00
N SER A 15 -6.82 -2.81 4.27
CA SER A 15 -8.15 -2.18 4.20
C SER A 15 -9.22 -2.90 5.05
N HIS A 16 -8.96 -4.14 5.49
CA HIS A 16 -9.90 -4.91 6.31
C HIS A 16 -10.06 -4.41 7.77
N GLY A 17 -9.48 -3.26 8.12
CA GLY A 17 -9.70 -2.57 9.39
C GLY A 17 -9.79 -1.06 9.21
N GLN A 18 -10.41 -0.35 10.16
CA GLN A 18 -10.59 1.13 10.21
C GLN A 18 -9.28 1.95 10.20
N LEU A 19 -8.13 1.34 9.90
CA LEU A 19 -6.82 1.97 10.03
C LEU A 19 -6.64 3.16 9.07
N PHE A 20 -7.21 3.06 7.87
CA PHE A 20 -7.24 4.14 6.88
C PHE A 20 -8.65 4.24 6.30
N ASP A 21 -9.41 5.25 6.73
CA ASP A 21 -10.72 5.59 6.15
C ASP A 21 -10.63 6.87 5.31
N GLU A 22 -11.75 7.28 4.70
CA GLU A 22 -11.84 8.52 3.91
C GLU A 22 -11.54 9.79 4.72
N ARG A 23 -11.49 9.71 6.06
CA ARG A 23 -11.20 10.80 6.98
C ARG A 23 -9.76 10.77 7.47
N THR A 24 -9.02 9.68 7.28
CA THR A 24 -7.62 9.57 7.68
C THR A 24 -6.76 10.55 6.89
N LYS A 25 -6.23 11.56 7.58
CA LYS A 25 -5.28 12.52 7.02
C LYS A 25 -3.88 12.15 7.49
N ILE A 26 -3.00 11.86 6.54
CA ILE A 26 -1.57 11.74 6.82
C ILE A 26 -1.03 13.17 7.00
N LYS A 27 -0.54 13.47 8.21
CA LYS A 27 0.11 14.76 8.52
C LYS A 27 1.60 14.52 8.72
N ILE A 28 2.40 15.42 8.15
CA ILE A 28 3.84 15.51 8.42
C ILE A 28 3.99 16.39 9.66
N SER A 29 4.87 16.02 10.59
CA SER A 29 5.14 16.89 11.74
C SER A 29 5.91 18.13 11.26
N PRO A 30 5.77 19.30 11.92
CA PRO A 30 6.54 20.48 11.54
C PRO A 30 8.06 20.28 11.54
N ALA A 31 8.56 19.38 12.41
CA ALA A 31 9.97 19.01 12.45
C ALA A 31 10.38 18.22 11.19
N ASP A 32 9.59 17.23 10.81
CA ASP A 32 9.86 16.42 9.62
C ASP A 32 9.73 17.26 8.34
N GLU A 33 8.79 18.22 8.30
CA GLU A 33 8.62 19.14 7.17
C GLU A 33 9.84 20.05 6.99
N ALA A 34 10.40 20.56 8.09
CA ALA A 34 11.63 21.35 8.06
C ALA A 34 12.82 20.52 7.56
N ILE A 35 12.93 19.26 8.01
CA ILE A 35 13.98 18.33 7.59
C ILE A 35 13.86 18.01 6.09
N LEU A 36 12.65 17.70 5.61
CA LEU A 36 12.40 17.41 4.21
C LEU A 36 12.65 18.63 3.31
N SER A 37 12.34 19.83 3.79
CA SER A 37 12.61 21.07 3.06
C SER A 37 14.11 21.34 2.89
N ASP A 38 14.92 20.96 3.89
CA ASP A 38 16.38 21.13 3.87
C ASP A 38 17.10 20.05 3.02
N MET A 39 16.59 18.81 3.00
CA MET A 39 17.23 17.67 2.32
C MET A 39 17.35 17.83 0.79
N GLY A 40 16.54 18.65 0.14
CA GLY A 40 16.55 18.77 -1.33
C GLY A 40 16.07 17.51 -2.08
N PRO A 41 15.84 17.60 -3.41
CA PRO A 41 15.08 16.59 -4.14
C PRO A 41 15.81 15.25 -4.33
N GLU A 42 17.13 15.25 -4.47
CA GLU A 42 17.90 14.02 -4.75
C GLU A 42 18.04 13.11 -3.51
N PRO A 43 18.34 13.61 -2.30
CA PRO A 43 18.28 12.80 -1.09
C PRO A 43 16.89 12.23 -0.82
N ILE A 44 15.83 13.01 -1.01
CA ILE A 44 14.44 12.54 -0.86
C ILE A 44 14.15 11.37 -1.80
N ARG A 45 14.54 11.47 -3.09
CA ARG A 45 14.36 10.38 -4.06
C ARG A 45 15.08 9.10 -3.65
N ARG A 46 16.28 9.22 -3.08
CA ARG A 46 17.05 8.08 -2.59
C ARG A 46 16.35 7.41 -1.41
N GLU A 47 15.87 8.19 -0.45
CA GLU A 47 15.14 7.67 0.71
C GLU A 47 13.86 6.95 0.30
N ILE A 48 13.08 7.53 -0.62
CA ILE A 48 11.89 6.88 -1.20
C ILE A 48 12.27 5.56 -1.87
N THR A 49 13.33 5.53 -2.66
CA THR A 49 13.75 4.31 -3.38
C THR A 49 14.19 3.22 -2.40
N SER A 50 14.96 3.58 -1.37
CA SER A 50 15.44 2.66 -0.34
C SER A 50 14.27 2.01 0.42
N HIS A 51 13.31 2.82 0.86
CA HIS A 51 12.21 2.36 1.71
C HIS A 51 11.05 1.74 0.93
N SER A 52 10.80 2.16 -0.32
CA SER A 52 9.70 1.64 -1.13
C SER A 52 9.91 0.18 -1.55
N SER A 53 11.15 -0.31 -1.70
CA SER A 53 11.41 -1.71 -2.07
C SER A 53 10.82 -2.71 -1.07
N ALA A 54 10.97 -2.46 0.23
CA ALA A 54 10.42 -3.32 1.26
C ALA A 54 8.87 -3.31 1.25
N ILE A 55 8.28 -2.13 1.04
CA ILE A 55 6.83 -1.96 0.94
C ILE A 55 6.28 -2.69 -0.29
N PHE A 56 6.94 -2.57 -1.45
CA PHE A 56 6.52 -3.26 -2.67
C PHE A 56 6.61 -4.78 -2.53
N LYS A 57 7.67 -5.30 -1.90
CA LYS A 57 7.76 -6.74 -1.62
C LYS A 57 6.65 -7.22 -0.70
N LEU A 58 6.31 -6.45 0.34
CA LEU A 58 5.20 -6.80 1.21
C LEU A 58 3.86 -6.78 0.46
N LEU A 59 3.66 -5.78 -0.41
CA LEU A 59 2.51 -5.66 -1.29
C LEU A 59 2.37 -6.88 -2.22
N GLU A 60 3.46 -7.33 -2.82
CA GLU A 60 3.49 -8.54 -3.66
C GLU A 60 3.05 -9.79 -2.87
N VAL A 61 3.60 -9.99 -1.67
CA VAL A 61 3.26 -11.13 -0.80
C VAL A 61 1.79 -11.09 -0.41
N VAL A 62 1.28 -9.94 0.02
CA VAL A 62 -0.14 -9.75 0.38
C VAL A 62 -1.04 -10.04 -0.82
N THR A 63 -0.70 -9.54 -2.01
CA THR A 63 -1.49 -9.75 -3.22
C THR A 63 -1.53 -11.23 -3.60
N PHE A 64 -0.39 -11.92 -3.49
CA PHE A 64 -0.30 -13.36 -3.73
C PHE A 64 -1.18 -14.16 -2.74
N LEU A 65 -1.13 -13.84 -1.45
CA LEU A 65 -1.95 -14.50 -0.43
C LEU A 65 -3.45 -14.27 -0.65
N ASN A 66 -3.85 -13.03 -0.97
CA ASN A 66 -5.25 -12.70 -1.28
C ASN A 66 -5.77 -13.52 -2.47
N GLY A 67 -4.97 -13.66 -3.53
CA GLY A 67 -5.34 -14.48 -4.69
C GLY A 67 -5.57 -15.95 -4.32
N ARG A 68 -4.75 -16.51 -3.42
CA ARG A 68 -4.93 -17.88 -2.90
C ARG A 68 -6.19 -18.02 -2.05
N GLU A 69 -6.47 -17.05 -1.19
CA GLU A 69 -7.68 -17.05 -0.36
C GLU A 69 -8.95 -16.96 -1.23
N CYS A 70 -9.00 -16.04 -2.20
CA CYS A 70 -10.12 -15.92 -3.12
C CYS A 70 -10.39 -17.24 -3.85
N LYS A 71 -9.33 -17.89 -4.36
CA LYS A 71 -9.43 -19.18 -5.04
C LYS A 71 -9.99 -20.26 -4.10
N TYR A 72 -9.50 -20.33 -2.86
CA TYR A 72 -10.00 -21.26 -1.86
C TYR A 72 -11.49 -21.05 -1.55
N LEU A 73 -11.92 -19.80 -1.40
CA LEU A 73 -13.32 -19.46 -1.14
C LEU A 73 -14.22 -19.85 -2.31
N GLU A 74 -13.78 -19.60 -3.54
CA GLU A 74 -14.49 -20.00 -4.76
C GLU A 74 -14.66 -21.53 -4.85
N GLU A 75 -13.58 -22.30 -4.65
CA GLU A 75 -13.62 -23.77 -4.64
C GLU A 75 -14.59 -24.31 -3.59
N ARG A 76 -14.54 -23.76 -2.36
CA ARG A 76 -15.44 -24.12 -1.26
C ARG A 76 -16.90 -23.82 -1.60
N ASP A 77 -17.19 -22.67 -2.19
CA ASP A 77 -18.55 -22.24 -2.50
C ASP A 77 -19.12 -23.02 -3.71
N ASN A 78 -18.29 -23.47 -4.64
CA ASN A 78 -18.69 -24.41 -5.69
C ASN A 78 -19.07 -25.77 -5.12
N ALA A 79 -18.25 -26.34 -4.23
CA ALA A 79 -18.52 -27.63 -3.60
C ALA A 79 -19.80 -27.65 -2.73
N ARG A 80 -20.26 -26.48 -2.25
CA ARG A 80 -21.53 -26.34 -1.51
C ARG A 80 -22.77 -26.23 -2.40
N ARG A 81 -22.57 -25.98 -3.70
CA ARG A 81 -23.65 -25.84 -4.69
C ARG A 81 -23.93 -27.15 -5.44
N GLU A 82 -23.06 -28.14 -5.29
CA GLU A 82 -23.22 -29.52 -5.75
C GLU A 82 -23.93 -30.37 -4.69
#